data_AF-A0AA35X271-F1
#
_entry.id   AF-A0AA35X271-F1
#
_cell.length_a   1.000
_cell.length_b   1.000
_cell.length_c   1.000
_cell.angle_alpha   90.00
_cell.angle_beta   90.00
_cell.angle_gamma   90.00
#
_symmetry.space_group_name_H-M   'P 1'
#
loop_
_entity.id
_entity.type
_entity.pdbx_description
1 polymer ?
#
loop_
_entity_poly.entity_id
_entity_poly.type
_entity_poly.pdbx_seq_one_letter_code
_entity_poly.pdbx_strand_id
1 'polypeptide(L)'
;MFTFFTIFYNKEKNMRRSLFLIVLLAVYVAVTVVHDASAAEEIRVWGGKVDDFKDSDGRIWHGGQNEKKEWGGWIEKLPRIAEVQNLTKDAEKLAKKEGYDKELFYAVSWASFPDVVKVDLNTGKGTFNVTYLVGEHWSPNNRGFDIIIEDEIVEEEYVTPGNNEIDIIRYEGIEVKDKVMSLEFAGNPKTGAGDLNAMFSGIEVIPALAVDPKAKLTTTWGALKDNRQ
;
A
#
# COMPACT_ATOMS: atom_id res chain seq x y z
N MET A 1 -66.53 -22.37 -19.76
CA MET A 1 -65.85 -21.07 -19.95
C MET A 1 -65.01 -20.63 -18.73
N PHE A 2 -65.31 -21.10 -17.50
CA PHE A 2 -64.60 -20.67 -16.29
C PHE A 2 -63.21 -21.31 -16.06
N THR A 3 -62.94 -22.51 -16.59
CA THR A 3 -61.70 -23.26 -16.32
C THR A 3 -60.47 -22.74 -17.07
N PHE A 4 -60.66 -22.04 -18.20
CA PHE A 4 -59.55 -21.47 -18.99
C PHE A 4 -58.98 -20.19 -18.36
N PHE A 5 -59.81 -19.39 -17.66
CA PHE A 5 -59.37 -18.13 -17.04
C PHE A 5 -58.44 -18.35 -15.84
N THR A 6 -58.68 -19.39 -15.04
CA THR A 6 -57.88 -19.67 -13.83
C THR A 6 -56.46 -20.13 -14.15
N ILE A 7 -56.28 -20.88 -15.24
CA ILE A 7 -54.96 -21.39 -15.68
C ILE A 7 -54.10 -20.24 -16.21
N PHE A 8 -54.67 -19.34 -17.02
CA PHE A 8 -53.96 -18.16 -17.52
C PHE A 8 -53.56 -17.20 -16.40
N TYR A 9 -54.45 -16.95 -15.44
CA TYR A 9 -54.18 -16.08 -14.30
C TYR A 9 -53.08 -16.61 -13.37
N ASN A 10 -53.06 -17.92 -13.10
CA ASN A 10 -51.98 -18.54 -12.30
C ASN A 10 -50.64 -18.56 -13.05
N LYS A 11 -50.65 -18.72 -14.37
CA LYS A 11 -49.45 -18.69 -15.20
C LYS A 11 -48.83 -17.28 -15.23
N GLU A 12 -49.64 -16.23 -15.40
CA GLU A 12 -49.19 -14.84 -15.31
C GLU A 12 -48.64 -14.48 -13.91
N LYS A 13 -49.30 -14.92 -12.85
CA LYS A 13 -48.85 -14.67 -11.46
C LYS A 13 -47.51 -15.35 -11.16
N ASN A 14 -47.33 -16.60 -11.60
CA ASN A 14 -46.07 -17.33 -11.48
C ASN A 14 -44.96 -16.73 -12.35
N MET A 15 -45.29 -16.26 -13.54
CA MET A 15 -44.35 -15.59 -14.44
C MET A 15 -43.92 -14.22 -13.89
N ARG A 16 -44.84 -13.43 -13.31
CA ARG A 16 -44.53 -12.17 -12.62
C ARG A 16 -43.65 -12.39 -11.37
N ARG A 17 -43.92 -13.42 -10.56
CA ARG A 17 -43.06 -13.79 -9.42
C ARG A 17 -41.66 -14.23 -9.85
N SER A 18 -41.58 -15.04 -10.90
CA SER A 18 -40.28 -15.49 -11.45
C SER A 18 -39.49 -14.33 -12.02
N LEU A 19 -40.13 -13.41 -12.73
CA LEU A 19 -39.51 -12.19 -13.25
C LEU A 19 -39.00 -11.29 -12.11
N PHE A 20 -39.80 -11.13 -11.04
CA PHE A 20 -39.42 -10.32 -9.88
C PHE A 20 -38.20 -10.89 -9.13
N LEU A 21 -38.11 -12.22 -9.00
CA LEU A 21 -36.96 -12.90 -8.39
C LEU A 21 -35.71 -12.80 -9.26
N ILE A 22 -35.83 -12.89 -10.58
CA ILE A 22 -34.72 -12.71 -11.53
C ILE A 22 -34.18 -11.28 -11.47
N VAL A 23 -35.06 -10.28 -11.37
CA VAL A 23 -34.65 -8.86 -11.21
C VAL A 23 -33.92 -8.65 -9.89
N LEU A 24 -34.43 -9.20 -8.78
CA LEU A 24 -33.75 -9.14 -7.47
C LEU A 24 -32.38 -9.81 -7.50
N LEU A 25 -32.26 -10.96 -8.16
CA LEU A 25 -30.98 -11.66 -8.31
C LEU A 25 -30.01 -10.86 -9.18
N ALA A 26 -30.47 -10.28 -10.29
CA ALA A 26 -29.66 -9.44 -11.17
C ALA A 26 -29.17 -8.17 -10.45
N VAL A 27 -30.03 -7.54 -9.63
CA VAL A 27 -29.65 -6.40 -8.79
C VAL A 27 -28.65 -6.82 -7.72
N TYR A 28 -28.85 -7.96 -7.06
CA TYR A 28 -27.90 -8.48 -6.07
C TYR A 28 -26.52 -8.76 -6.69
N VAL A 29 -26.48 -9.45 -7.83
CA VAL A 29 -25.24 -9.72 -8.57
C VAL A 29 -24.57 -8.40 -9.00
N ALA A 30 -25.34 -7.45 -9.55
CA ALA A 30 -24.81 -6.15 -9.95
C ALA A 30 -24.22 -5.37 -8.75
N VAL A 31 -24.89 -5.38 -7.59
CA VAL A 31 -24.39 -4.75 -6.36
C VAL A 31 -23.11 -5.43 -5.89
N THR A 32 -23.04 -6.77 -5.89
CA THR A 32 -21.82 -7.49 -5.49
C THR A 32 -20.64 -7.23 -6.43
N VAL A 33 -20.88 -7.14 -7.74
CA VAL A 33 -19.83 -6.87 -8.74
C VAL A 33 -19.31 -5.44 -8.62
N VAL A 34 -20.19 -4.45 -8.38
CA VAL A 34 -19.79 -3.05 -8.17
C VAL A 34 -19.02 -2.88 -6.86
N HIS A 35 -19.40 -3.59 -5.79
CA HIS A 35 -18.67 -3.57 -4.52
C HIS A 35 -17.30 -4.23 -4.60
N ASP A 36 -17.10 -5.17 -5.54
CA ASP A 36 -15.81 -5.83 -5.73
C ASP A 36 -14.83 -5.04 -6.60
N ALA A 37 -15.32 -4.02 -7.30
CA ALA A 37 -14.55 -3.10 -8.13
C ALA A 37 -14.12 -1.83 -7.38
N SER A 38 -13.65 -1.95 -6.12
CA SER A 38 -13.03 -0.78 -5.46
C SER A 38 -11.83 -0.35 -6.29
N ALA A 39 -11.72 0.96 -6.54
CA ALA A 39 -10.61 1.51 -7.31
C ALA A 39 -9.29 1.25 -6.57
N ALA A 40 -8.21 1.10 -7.32
CA ALA A 40 -6.87 1.11 -6.74
C ALA A 40 -6.61 2.52 -6.18
N GLU A 41 -6.36 2.61 -4.88
CA GLU A 41 -6.16 3.87 -4.16
C GLU A 41 -4.67 4.11 -3.88
N GLU A 42 -4.31 5.39 -3.95
CA GLU A 42 -3.00 5.86 -3.53
C GLU A 42 -3.04 6.18 -2.03
N ILE A 43 -2.16 5.57 -1.26
CA ILE A 43 -2.15 5.69 0.20
C ILE A 43 -0.74 6.04 0.67
N ARG A 44 -0.65 6.98 1.62
CA ARG A 44 0.61 7.38 2.25
C ARG A 44 0.47 7.39 3.75
N VAL A 45 1.52 6.96 4.44
CA VAL A 45 1.58 6.90 5.90
C VAL A 45 2.82 7.62 6.40
N TRP A 46 2.64 8.53 7.37
CA TRP A 46 3.72 9.19 8.10
C TRP A 46 3.92 8.53 9.46
N GLY A 47 5.07 7.87 9.61
CA GLY A 47 5.45 7.17 10.83
C GLY A 47 5.54 8.09 12.05
N GLY A 48 5.23 7.55 13.22
CA GLY A 48 5.41 8.24 14.50
C GLY A 48 4.47 9.40 14.80
N LYS A 49 3.51 9.71 13.91
CA LYS A 49 2.58 10.84 14.07
C LYS A 49 1.13 10.39 14.10
N VAL A 50 0.32 11.13 14.85
CA VAL A 50 -1.13 10.91 14.99
C VAL A 50 -1.91 11.68 13.92
N ASP A 51 -1.50 12.92 13.66
CA ASP A 51 -2.17 13.80 12.73
C ASP A 51 -1.66 13.61 11.30
N ASP A 52 -2.56 13.84 10.33
CA ASP A 52 -2.23 13.83 8.92
C ASP A 52 -1.35 15.04 8.56
N PHE A 53 -0.44 14.83 7.63
CA PHE A 53 0.45 15.86 7.09
C PHE A 53 0.16 16.10 5.62
N LYS A 54 0.00 17.38 5.25
CA LYS A 54 -0.07 17.80 3.86
C LYS A 54 1.30 18.32 3.45
N ASP A 55 1.93 17.64 2.52
CA ASP A 55 3.25 18.03 2.04
C ASP A 55 3.21 19.20 1.04
N SER A 56 4.38 19.67 0.63
CA SER A 56 4.55 20.80 -0.27
C SER A 56 3.95 20.59 -1.67
N ASP A 57 3.79 19.33 -2.11
CA ASP A 57 3.11 18.95 -3.35
C ASP A 57 1.59 18.80 -3.17
N GLY A 58 1.10 18.98 -1.94
CA GLY A 58 -0.30 18.91 -1.58
C GLY A 58 -0.83 17.49 -1.37
N ARG A 59 0.05 16.49 -1.31
CA ARG A 59 -0.29 15.10 -1.01
C ARG A 59 -0.57 14.95 0.48
N ILE A 60 -1.52 14.08 0.82
CA ILE A 60 -1.85 13.77 2.21
C ILE A 60 -1.08 12.52 2.64
N TRP A 61 -0.39 12.63 3.77
CA TRP A 61 0.27 11.55 4.48
C TRP A 61 -0.50 11.28 5.77
N HIS A 62 -1.08 10.10 5.90
CA HIS A 62 -1.88 9.77 7.06
C HIS A 62 -1.03 9.47 8.28
N GLY A 63 -1.45 9.92 9.47
CA GLY A 63 -0.71 9.66 10.70
C GLY A 63 -0.63 8.16 11.04
N GLY A 64 0.58 7.60 11.06
CA GLY A 64 0.87 6.18 11.31
C GLY A 64 0.59 5.68 12.73
N GLN A 65 0.17 6.54 13.66
CA GLN A 65 -0.25 6.17 15.01
C GLN A 65 -1.75 5.84 15.12
N ASN A 66 -2.46 5.74 13.99
CA ASN A 66 -3.88 5.40 13.96
C ASN A 66 -4.13 3.90 13.72
N GLU A 67 -5.00 3.30 14.53
CA GLU A 67 -5.48 1.94 14.32
C GLU A 67 -6.61 1.94 13.28
N LYS A 68 -6.53 1.06 12.28
CA LYS A 68 -7.63 0.63 11.41
C LYS A 68 -8.64 1.72 11.04
N LYS A 69 -8.21 2.68 10.23
CA LYS A 69 -9.05 3.71 9.59
C LYS A 69 -9.55 3.21 8.24
N GLU A 70 -10.37 4.05 7.58
CA GLU A 70 -10.86 3.78 6.21
C GLU A 70 -9.71 3.55 5.21
N TRP A 71 -8.60 4.28 5.34
CA TRP A 71 -7.40 4.08 4.52
C TRP A 71 -6.50 2.92 5.00
N GLY A 72 -6.75 2.38 6.19
CA GLY A 72 -5.86 1.42 6.85
C GLY A 72 -5.27 1.95 8.16
N GLY A 73 -4.16 1.38 8.59
CA GLY A 73 -3.48 1.76 9.82
C GLY A 73 -2.69 0.61 10.41
N TRP A 74 -2.09 0.84 11.58
CA TRP A 74 -1.38 -0.24 12.25
C TRP A 74 -2.36 -1.36 12.66
N ILE A 75 -1.83 -2.58 12.67
CA ILE A 75 -2.54 -3.77 13.15
C ILE A 75 -1.73 -4.47 14.23
N GLU A 76 -2.41 -5.32 15.01
CA GLU A 76 -1.88 -6.11 16.14
C GLU A 76 -1.37 -5.27 17.32
N LYS A 77 -0.39 -4.39 17.10
CA LYS A 77 0.27 -3.63 18.16
C LYS A 77 0.58 -2.20 17.71
N LEU A 78 0.22 -1.23 18.56
CA LEU A 78 0.57 0.17 18.38
C LEU A 78 2.10 0.33 18.26
N PRO A 79 2.62 0.83 17.13
CA PRO A 79 4.05 1.10 16.99
C PRO A 79 4.47 2.20 17.95
N ARG A 80 5.65 2.06 18.53
CA ARG A 80 6.29 3.11 19.33
C ARG A 80 6.72 4.25 18.43
N ILE A 81 6.96 5.41 19.03
CA ILE A 81 7.39 6.61 18.33
C ILE A 81 8.84 6.96 18.65
N ALA A 82 9.51 7.58 17.70
CA ALA A 82 10.80 8.23 17.91
C ALA A 82 10.93 9.45 16.98
N GLU A 83 11.68 10.47 17.42
CA GLU A 83 11.95 11.68 16.63
C GLU A 83 13.43 11.81 16.25
N VAL A 84 13.70 11.82 14.94
CA VAL A 84 15.04 12.13 14.44
C VAL A 84 15.29 13.61 14.71
N GLN A 85 16.42 13.93 15.36
CA GLN A 85 16.66 15.31 15.80
C GLN A 85 17.23 16.19 14.69
N ASN A 86 18.05 15.60 13.81
CA ASN A 86 18.75 16.31 12.75
C ASN A 86 18.81 15.44 11.51
N LEU A 87 18.93 16.07 10.34
CA LEU A 87 19.31 15.41 9.10
C LEU A 87 20.62 16.01 8.59
N THR A 88 21.45 15.20 7.97
CA THR A 88 22.59 15.72 7.23
C THR A 88 22.11 16.56 6.03
N LYS A 89 22.96 17.48 5.55
CA LYS A 89 22.63 18.26 4.34
C LYS A 89 22.43 17.38 3.10
N ASP A 90 23.16 16.27 3.04
CA ASP A 90 23.03 15.31 1.95
C ASP A 90 21.71 14.55 2.02
N ALA A 91 21.26 14.18 3.23
CA ALA A 91 19.92 13.63 3.44
C ALA A 91 18.82 14.62 3.04
N GLU A 92 18.88 15.89 3.47
CA GLU A 92 17.90 16.91 3.06
C GLU A 92 17.88 17.11 1.54
N LYS A 93 19.06 17.09 0.90
CA LYS A 93 19.20 17.19 -0.55
C LYS A 93 18.61 15.97 -1.26
N LEU A 94 18.82 14.78 -0.71
CA LEU A 94 18.25 13.53 -1.23
C LEU A 94 16.72 13.56 -1.15
N ALA A 95 16.14 13.86 0.02
CA ALA A 95 14.69 14.00 0.19
C ALA A 95 14.09 14.94 -0.86
N LYS A 96 14.66 16.15 -1.00
CA LYS A 96 14.21 17.13 -1.98
C LYS A 96 14.34 16.63 -3.42
N LYS A 97 15.46 15.98 -3.76
CA LYS A 97 15.70 15.44 -5.10
C LYS A 97 14.66 14.37 -5.46
N GLU A 98 14.29 13.55 -4.49
CA GLU A 98 13.32 12.47 -4.65
C GLU A 98 11.86 12.95 -4.50
N GLY A 99 11.64 14.25 -4.29
CA GLY A 99 10.30 14.84 -4.22
C GLY A 99 9.60 14.61 -2.89
N TYR A 100 10.33 14.54 -1.78
CA TYR A 100 9.77 14.39 -0.43
C TYR A 100 10.13 15.57 0.46
N ASP A 101 9.17 15.97 1.29
CA ASP A 101 9.39 16.93 2.37
C ASP A 101 10.26 16.26 3.45
N LYS A 102 11.29 16.98 3.92
CA LYS A 102 12.23 16.44 4.92
C LYS A 102 11.54 16.13 6.25
N GLU A 103 10.42 16.81 6.52
CA GLU A 103 9.51 16.64 7.65
C GLU A 103 9.11 15.17 7.84
N LEU A 104 8.98 14.42 6.75
CA LEU A 104 8.61 13.01 6.78
C LEU A 104 9.65 12.16 7.53
N PHE A 105 10.93 12.50 7.42
CA PHE A 105 12.04 11.73 7.99
C PHE A 105 12.34 12.10 9.44
N TYR A 106 11.70 13.13 9.99
CA TYR A 106 11.89 13.54 11.38
C TYR A 106 11.06 12.70 12.38
N ALA A 107 10.17 11.85 11.90
CA ALA A 107 9.30 11.02 12.73
C ALA A 107 9.40 9.56 12.31
N VAL A 108 9.31 8.66 13.29
CA VAL A 108 9.50 7.23 13.09
C VAL A 108 8.49 6.44 13.90
N SER A 109 7.90 5.43 13.26
CA SER A 109 7.20 4.32 13.93
C SER A 109 8.15 3.13 14.04
N TRP A 110 8.23 2.51 15.22
CA TRP A 110 9.14 1.38 15.46
C TRP A 110 8.55 0.34 16.43
N ALA A 111 9.10 -0.88 16.42
CA ALA A 111 8.71 -1.97 17.31
C ALA A 111 9.92 -2.54 18.05
N SER A 112 9.76 -2.86 19.34
CA SER A 112 10.82 -3.48 20.13
C SER A 112 10.91 -4.95 19.81
N PHE A 113 12.03 -5.43 19.28
CA PHE A 113 12.25 -6.85 19.02
C PHE A 113 11.94 -7.70 20.28
N PRO A 114 11.18 -8.81 20.17
CA PRO A 114 10.76 -9.49 18.94
C PRO A 114 9.41 -9.03 18.37
N ASP A 115 8.85 -7.91 18.84
CA ASP A 115 7.68 -7.33 18.18
C ASP A 115 8.02 -6.81 16.79
N VAL A 116 7.00 -6.73 15.94
CA VAL A 116 7.08 -6.24 14.57
C VAL A 116 6.24 -4.97 14.40
N VAL A 117 6.54 -4.20 13.38
CA VAL A 117 5.64 -3.14 12.92
C VAL A 117 4.79 -3.72 11.81
N LYS A 118 3.45 -3.72 11.97
CA LYS A 118 2.51 -4.18 10.94
C LYS A 118 1.50 -3.11 10.60
N VAL A 119 1.27 -2.94 9.30
CA VAL A 119 0.35 -1.95 8.75
C VAL A 119 -0.45 -2.61 7.63
N ASP A 120 -1.77 -2.48 7.71
CA ASP A 120 -2.67 -2.85 6.62
C ASP A 120 -3.20 -1.59 5.97
N LEU A 121 -3.17 -1.53 4.64
CA LEU A 121 -3.64 -0.40 3.84
C LEU A 121 -4.76 -0.84 2.90
N ASN A 122 -5.90 -0.15 2.92
CA ASN A 122 -7.06 -0.52 2.11
C ASN A 122 -6.90 -0.02 0.65
N THR A 123 -5.89 -0.51 -0.06
CA THR A 123 -5.48 -0.04 -1.39
C THR A 123 -6.43 -0.44 -2.51
N GLY A 124 -7.32 -1.41 -2.29
CA GLY A 124 -8.02 -2.07 -3.39
C GLY A 124 -7.14 -3.12 -4.10
N LYS A 125 -7.73 -3.85 -5.05
CA LYS A 125 -7.02 -4.88 -5.83
C LYS A 125 -6.21 -4.25 -6.94
N GLY A 126 -5.04 -4.81 -7.23
CA GLY A 126 -4.23 -4.36 -8.37
C GLY A 126 -2.74 -4.55 -8.16
N THR A 127 -1.97 -3.91 -9.03
CA THR A 127 -0.52 -3.86 -8.94
C THR A 127 -0.10 -2.48 -8.45
N PHE A 128 0.85 -2.41 -7.53
CA PHE A 128 1.27 -1.18 -6.88
C PHE A 128 2.80 -1.06 -6.85
N ASN A 129 3.26 0.18 -6.74
CA ASN A 129 4.63 0.51 -6.37
C ASN A 129 4.61 1.01 -4.93
N VAL A 130 5.53 0.51 -4.11
CA VAL A 130 5.68 0.87 -2.70
C VAL A 130 7.02 1.57 -2.51
N THR A 131 7.01 2.77 -1.95
CA THR A 131 8.21 3.47 -1.50
C THR A 131 8.28 3.39 0.02
N TYR A 132 9.38 2.83 0.53
CA TYR A 132 9.75 2.83 1.93
C TYR A 132 10.71 3.98 2.23
N LEU A 133 10.41 4.75 3.28
CA LEU A 133 11.18 5.91 3.72
C LEU A 133 11.64 5.72 5.17
N VAL A 134 12.88 6.05 5.46
CA VAL A 134 13.40 6.01 6.84
C VAL A 134 14.45 7.09 7.09
N GLY A 135 14.39 7.71 8.27
CA GLY A 135 15.48 8.50 8.83
C GLY A 135 16.07 7.82 10.07
N GLU A 136 17.40 7.68 10.12
CA GLU A 136 18.09 7.00 11.22
C GLU A 136 18.94 7.99 12.04
N HIS A 137 18.90 7.85 13.37
CA HIS A 137 19.68 8.68 14.30
C HIS A 137 20.11 7.92 15.57
N TRP A 138 19.44 6.83 15.95
CA TRP A 138 19.62 6.15 17.23
C TRP A 138 20.57 4.96 17.16
N SER A 139 20.52 4.19 16.07
CA SER A 139 21.34 3.00 15.88
C SER A 139 21.90 2.97 14.45
N PRO A 140 22.69 4.00 14.07
CA PRO A 140 23.18 4.16 12.70
C PRO A 140 24.01 2.97 12.25
N ASN A 141 23.73 2.46 11.04
CA ASN A 141 24.35 1.27 10.46
C ASN A 141 24.27 0.01 11.34
N ASN A 142 23.28 -0.06 12.24
CA ASN A 142 23.25 -1.08 13.28
C ASN A 142 21.84 -1.59 13.58
N ARG A 143 20.82 -1.17 12.81
CA ARG A 143 19.46 -1.70 12.93
C ARG A 143 19.14 -2.62 11.77
N GLY A 144 18.92 -3.90 12.04
CA GLY A 144 18.73 -4.94 11.04
C GLY A 144 17.33 -5.57 11.05
N PHE A 145 16.65 -5.60 9.92
CA PHE A 145 15.31 -6.19 9.77
C PHE A 145 15.01 -6.57 8.31
N ASP A 146 13.99 -7.40 8.12
CA ASP A 146 13.40 -7.67 6.81
C ASP A 146 12.22 -6.72 6.56
N ILE A 147 12.02 -6.37 5.29
CA ILE A 147 10.83 -5.66 4.82
C ILE A 147 9.98 -6.68 4.07
N ILE A 148 8.75 -6.87 4.54
CA ILE A 148 7.80 -7.85 4.04
C ILE A 148 6.57 -7.11 3.52
N ILE A 149 6.14 -7.44 2.31
CA ILE A 149 4.94 -6.89 1.68
C ILE A 149 4.16 -8.05 1.06
N GLU A 150 2.85 -8.14 1.32
CA GLU A 150 2.00 -9.24 0.84
C GLU A 150 2.56 -10.64 1.15
N ASP A 151 3.03 -10.85 2.38
CA ASP A 151 3.67 -12.08 2.87
C ASP A 151 5.00 -12.48 2.17
N GLU A 152 5.54 -11.63 1.29
CA GLU A 152 6.81 -11.84 0.61
C GLU A 152 7.90 -10.92 1.19
N ILE A 153 9.09 -11.48 1.47
CA ILE A 153 10.26 -10.68 1.83
C ILE A 153 10.74 -9.94 0.58
N VAL A 154 10.50 -8.64 0.52
CA VAL A 154 10.88 -7.79 -0.62
C VAL A 154 12.27 -7.17 -0.44
N GLU A 155 12.74 -7.08 0.80
CA GLU A 155 14.11 -6.69 1.15
C GLU A 155 14.57 -7.55 2.33
N GLU A 156 15.53 -8.44 2.07
CA GLU A 156 16.09 -9.35 3.07
C GLU A 156 17.33 -8.71 3.71
N GLU A 157 17.46 -8.85 5.03
CA GLU A 157 18.64 -8.41 5.79
C GLU A 157 18.96 -6.90 5.64
N TYR A 158 17.93 -6.06 5.49
CA TYR A 158 18.10 -4.61 5.43
C TYR A 158 18.76 -4.06 6.71
N VAL A 159 19.70 -3.11 6.53
CA VAL A 159 20.35 -2.37 7.61
C VAL A 159 20.17 -0.87 7.39
N THR A 160 19.70 -0.15 8.41
CA THR A 160 19.45 1.31 8.33
C THR A 160 20.71 2.13 8.03
N PRO A 161 20.56 3.33 7.45
CA PRO A 161 21.70 4.15 7.03
C PRO A 161 22.46 4.74 8.22
N GLY A 162 23.43 5.60 7.93
CA GLY A 162 24.25 6.26 8.93
C GLY A 162 23.50 7.29 9.78
N ASN A 163 24.25 7.95 10.65
CA ASN A 163 23.68 8.87 11.63
C ASN A 163 23.14 10.13 10.97
N ASN A 164 21.85 10.43 11.19
CA ASN A 164 21.08 11.51 10.57
C ASN A 164 20.97 11.39 9.04
N GLU A 165 21.10 10.17 8.52
CA GLU A 165 20.94 9.86 7.11
C GLU A 165 19.54 9.28 6.85
N ILE A 166 19.18 9.21 5.57
CA ILE A 166 17.90 8.69 5.13
C ILE A 166 18.11 7.67 4.03
N ASP A 167 17.19 6.71 3.96
CA ASP A 167 17.02 5.83 2.81
C ASP A 167 15.62 6.02 2.21
N ILE A 168 15.56 5.85 0.89
CA ILE A 168 14.34 5.89 0.08
C ILE A 168 14.43 4.70 -0.87
N ILE A 169 13.65 3.65 -0.59
CA ILE A 169 13.72 2.36 -1.30
C ILE A 169 12.39 2.13 -2.02
N ARG A 170 12.43 1.65 -3.27
CA ARG A 170 11.25 1.45 -4.11
C ARG A 170 11.11 -0.01 -4.51
N TYR A 171 9.93 -0.56 -4.26
CA TYR A 171 9.50 -1.89 -4.66
C TYR A 171 8.41 -1.73 -5.73
N GLU A 172 8.62 -2.35 -6.89
CA GLU A 172 7.70 -2.23 -8.02
C GLU A 172 6.93 -3.53 -8.24
N GLY A 173 5.69 -3.43 -8.69
CA GLY A 173 4.95 -4.60 -9.16
C GLY A 173 4.32 -5.46 -8.07
N ILE A 174 4.07 -4.91 -6.88
CA ILE A 174 3.43 -5.62 -5.76
C ILE A 174 1.96 -5.90 -6.11
N GLU A 175 1.55 -7.17 -6.12
CA GLU A 175 0.18 -7.58 -6.44
C GLU A 175 -0.67 -7.75 -5.18
N VAL A 176 -1.72 -6.94 -5.03
CA VAL A 176 -2.71 -7.03 -3.95
C VAL A 176 -3.97 -7.74 -4.44
N LYS A 177 -4.34 -8.85 -3.79
CA LYS A 177 -5.41 -9.75 -4.25
C LYS A 177 -6.74 -9.56 -3.53
N ASP A 178 -6.72 -9.12 -2.28
CA ASP A 178 -7.88 -9.09 -1.38
C ASP A 178 -8.30 -7.68 -0.93
N LYS A 179 -7.77 -6.65 -1.63
CA LYS A 179 -7.98 -5.20 -1.41
C LYS A 179 -7.19 -4.58 -0.26
N VAL A 180 -6.45 -5.37 0.51
CA VAL A 180 -5.65 -4.87 1.61
C VAL A 180 -4.20 -5.18 1.30
N MET A 181 -3.38 -4.14 1.21
CA MET A 181 -1.93 -4.34 1.20
C MET A 181 -1.44 -4.50 2.63
N SER A 182 -0.81 -5.62 2.94
CA SER A 182 -0.15 -5.85 4.22
C SER A 182 1.34 -5.54 4.12
N LEU A 183 1.85 -4.78 5.08
CA LEU A 183 3.26 -4.47 5.26
C LEU A 183 3.71 -4.87 6.66
N GLU A 184 4.83 -5.58 6.73
CA GLU A 184 5.46 -6.01 7.97
C GLU A 184 6.96 -5.66 7.96
N PHE A 185 7.44 -5.14 9.08
CA PHE A 185 8.85 -4.87 9.33
C PHE A 185 9.29 -5.68 10.54
N ALA A 186 10.21 -6.63 10.32
CA ALA A 186 10.53 -7.65 11.31
C ALA A 186 12.05 -7.77 11.54
N GLY A 187 12.49 -7.59 12.79
CA GLY A 187 13.90 -7.70 13.16
C GLY A 187 14.52 -9.04 12.75
N ASN A 188 15.67 -8.99 12.07
CA ASN A 188 16.32 -10.18 11.52
C ASN A 188 17.75 -10.34 12.09
N PRO A 189 17.99 -11.33 12.99
CA PRO A 189 19.32 -11.58 13.55
C PRO A 189 20.41 -11.94 12.54
N LYS A 190 20.06 -12.40 11.33
CA LYS A 190 21.04 -12.78 10.29
C LYS A 190 21.79 -11.59 9.70
N THR A 191 21.21 -10.39 9.80
CA THR A 191 21.85 -9.11 9.41
C THR A 191 23.20 -8.89 10.09
N GLY A 192 23.43 -9.51 11.26
CA GLY A 192 24.59 -9.25 12.11
C GLY A 192 24.53 -7.90 12.84
N ALA A 193 23.42 -7.17 12.71
CA ALA A 193 23.20 -5.88 13.36
C ALA A 193 22.93 -6.06 14.86
N GLY A 194 23.40 -5.11 15.68
CA GLY A 194 23.26 -5.14 17.13
C GLY A 194 21.89 -4.67 17.65
N ASP A 195 21.12 -3.95 16.84
CA ASP A 195 19.76 -3.53 17.11
C ASP A 195 18.82 -4.18 16.08
N LEU A 196 17.72 -4.78 16.54
CA LEU A 196 16.75 -5.48 15.68
C LEU A 196 15.36 -4.83 15.75
N ASN A 197 15.24 -3.65 16.36
CA ASN A 197 13.95 -2.98 16.46
C ASN A 197 13.58 -2.40 15.09
N ALA A 198 12.65 -3.01 14.36
CA ALA A 198 12.28 -2.58 13.02
C ALA A 198 11.52 -1.23 13.04
N MET A 199 11.62 -0.45 11.95
CA MET A 199 11.08 0.90 11.92
C MET A 199 10.77 1.42 10.50
N PHE A 200 9.99 2.51 10.43
CA PHE A 200 9.78 3.30 9.21
C PHE A 200 9.48 4.77 9.54
N SER A 201 9.86 5.69 8.65
CA SER A 201 9.45 7.10 8.69
C SER A 201 8.26 7.40 7.79
N GLY A 202 8.17 6.73 6.64
CA GLY A 202 7.03 6.85 5.76
C GLY A 202 6.86 5.66 4.84
N ILE A 203 5.64 5.46 4.39
CA ILE A 203 5.25 4.45 3.40
C ILE A 203 4.41 5.18 2.36
N GLU A 204 4.73 5.03 1.08
CA GLU A 204 3.91 5.53 -0.03
C GLU A 204 3.56 4.36 -0.94
N VAL A 205 2.26 4.17 -1.20
CA VAL A 205 1.73 3.14 -2.07
C VAL A 205 0.97 3.81 -3.21
N ILE A 206 1.43 3.59 -4.43
CA ILE A 206 0.84 4.19 -5.63
C ILE A 206 0.43 3.06 -6.59
N PRO A 207 -0.78 3.09 -7.16
CA PRO A 207 -1.16 2.16 -8.23
C PRO A 207 -0.13 2.18 -9.36
N ALA A 208 0.40 1.01 -9.72
CA ALA A 208 1.25 0.90 -10.89
C ALA A 208 0.40 1.22 -12.13
N LEU A 209 0.87 2.14 -12.95
CA LEU A 209 0.22 2.41 -14.23
C LEU A 209 0.16 1.11 -15.02
N ALA A 210 -1.03 0.74 -15.50
CA ALA A 210 -1.17 -0.37 -16.41
C ALA A 210 -0.24 -0.11 -17.62
N VAL A 211 0.82 -0.91 -17.77
CA VAL A 211 1.63 -0.88 -18.98
C VAL A 211 0.71 -1.32 -20.10
N ASP A 212 0.25 -0.40 -20.95
CA ASP A 212 -0.55 -0.76 -22.12
C ASP A 212 0.26 -1.79 -22.93
N PRO A 213 -0.20 -3.04 -23.07
CA PRO A 213 0.51 -4.03 -23.87
C PRO A 213 0.73 -3.56 -25.31
N LYS A 214 -0.13 -2.68 -25.83
CA LYS A 214 0.05 -2.04 -27.14
C LYS A 214 1.20 -1.04 -27.16
N ALA A 215 1.43 -0.30 -26.07
CA ALA A 215 2.58 0.60 -25.95
C ALA A 215 3.91 -0.18 -25.93
N LYS A 216 3.94 -1.34 -25.27
CA LYS A 216 5.09 -2.26 -25.25
C LYS A 216 5.35 -2.89 -26.63
N LEU A 217 4.30 -3.21 -27.37
CA LEU A 217 4.41 -3.69 -28.75
C LEU A 217 4.91 -2.59 -29.70
N THR A 218 4.40 -1.36 -29.63
CA THR A 218 4.83 -0.28 -30.53
C THR A 218 6.28 0.14 -30.33
N THR A 219 6.82 0.12 -29.11
CA THR A 219 8.26 0.39 -28.89
C THR A 219 9.14 -0.69 -29.49
N THR A 220 8.75 -1.95 -29.36
CA THR A 220 9.50 -3.09 -29.91
C THR A 220 9.48 -3.10 -31.44
N TRP A 221 8.35 -2.75 -32.08
CA TRP A 221 8.26 -2.62 -33.53
C TRP A 221 8.97 -1.37 -34.09
N GLY A 222 9.02 -0.27 -33.34
CA GLY A 222 9.76 0.94 -33.71
C GLY A 222 11.27 0.69 -33.75
N ALA A 223 11.82 0.08 -32.69
CA ALA A 223 13.25 -0.25 -32.61
C ALA A 223 13.69 -1.28 -33.67
N LEU A 224 12.81 -2.23 -34.05
CA LEU A 224 13.09 -3.21 -35.11
C LEU A 224 13.04 -2.60 -36.53
N LYS A 225 12.37 -1.46 -36.73
CA LYS A 225 12.34 -0.76 -38.02
C LYS A 225 13.55 0.15 -38.22
N ASP A 226 14.05 0.79 -37.17
CA ASP A 226 15.24 1.64 -37.25
C ASP A 226 16.54 0.84 -37.46
N ASN A 227 16.60 -0.41 -36.97
CA ASN A 227 17.72 -1.32 -37.23
C ASN A 227 17.70 -1.99 -38.63
N ARG A 228 16.84 -1.53 -39.55
CA ARG A 228 16.78 -2.01 -40.95
C ARG A 228 17.18 -0.95 -41.98
N GLN A 229 17.83 0.13 -41.57
CA GLN A 229 18.49 1.07 -42.49
C GLN A 229 19.97 0.76 -42.67
#